data_AF-H5TI93-F1
#
_entry.id   AF-H5TI93-F1
#
_cell.length_a   1.000
_cell.length_b   1.000
_cell.length_c   1.000
_cell.angle_alpha   90.00
_cell.angle_beta   90.00
_cell.angle_gamma   90.00
#
_symmetry.space_group_name_H-M   'P 1'
#
loop_
_entity.id
_entity.type
_entity.pdbx_description
1 polymer ?
#
loop_
_entity_poly.entity_id
_entity_poly.type
_entity_poly.pdbx_seq_one_letter_code
_entity_poly.pdbx_strand_id
1 'polypeptide(L)'
;MCRLKEEGGRRCPSHSDPIRRAIASATQCMTRWERRYEAATDPGVADHALARFTAAINTLYERSKLLPPPPDDSEPAVEPLDPYQLRSMDMDDLEDLHRDRTADPDGQRLIEREWSRREMLASPDHDSLLVTTGRFRSVVDNLHIAEELSDRQLKEAWLDGHDHPHLRELAEAEMDRRMLTHAEHPADDPDLESAVDERLEYAWSEMNAADYRRYEASLITDPAARLPEETKLGRRPSSTPTVRQLRADYDEYCYERYLAAEEATRGHLLNKRGRLRGVDPFTLLSGNAQRVKAYGSQELLGFLGSSGGHMSFARYRALHTGGDYDRSRIEEFTDAVSA
;
A
#
# COMPACT_ATOMS: atom_id res chain seq x y z
N MET A 1 -0.02 -8.28 20.95
CA MET A 1 0.28 -8.47 22.40
C MET A 1 0.18 -9.95 22.71
N CYS A 2 1.24 -10.56 23.27
CA CYS A 2 1.18 -11.96 23.72
C CYS A 2 0.28 -12.04 24.94
N ARG A 3 -0.81 -12.81 24.88
CA ARG A 3 -1.70 -13.04 26.03
C ARG A 3 -1.10 -14.07 26.99
N LEU A 4 -1.50 -14.01 28.25
CA LEU A 4 -1.10 -15.02 29.23
C LEU A 4 -1.72 -16.37 28.85
N LYS A 5 -1.05 -17.47 29.23
CA LYS A 5 -1.50 -18.84 28.89
C LYS A 5 -2.90 -19.14 29.46
N GLU A 6 -3.24 -18.49 30.57
CA GLU A 6 -4.55 -18.57 31.23
C GLU A 6 -5.67 -17.89 30.43
N GLU A 7 -5.34 -17.02 29.48
CA GLU A 7 -6.29 -16.30 28.61
C GLU A 7 -6.45 -16.95 27.23
N GLY A 8 -6.03 -18.22 27.06
CA GLY A 8 -6.11 -18.95 25.79
C GLY A 8 -5.16 -18.46 24.70
N GLY A 9 -4.17 -17.63 25.05
CA GLY A 9 -3.15 -17.17 24.11
C GLY A 9 -2.10 -18.23 23.81
N ARG A 10 -1.83 -18.52 22.54
CA ARG A 10 -0.59 -19.22 22.15
C ARG A 10 0.59 -18.34 22.55
N ARG A 11 1.52 -18.86 23.36
CA ARG A 11 2.81 -18.17 23.60
C ARG A 11 3.51 -18.07 22.26
N CYS A 12 3.93 -16.88 21.86
CA CYS A 12 4.73 -16.79 20.63
C CYS A 12 5.98 -17.67 20.81
N PRO A 13 6.46 -18.36 19.76
CA PRO A 13 7.60 -19.27 19.85
C PRO A 13 8.86 -18.63 20.46
N SER A 14 9.03 -17.31 20.31
CA SER A 14 10.12 -16.56 20.94
C SER A 14 10.01 -16.42 22.47
N HIS A 15 8.84 -16.69 23.06
CA HIS A 15 8.64 -16.70 24.51
C HIS A 15 8.77 -18.09 25.15
N SER A 16 8.72 -19.20 24.42
CA SER A 16 8.90 -20.54 25.00
C SER A 16 10.36 -20.91 25.20
N ASP A 17 11.25 -20.36 24.38
CA ASP A 17 12.69 -20.62 24.48
C ASP A 17 13.36 -19.62 25.45
N PRO A 18 13.90 -20.07 26.60
CA PRO A 18 14.55 -19.19 27.57
C PRO A 18 15.81 -18.50 27.00
N ILE A 19 16.51 -19.12 26.05
CA ILE A 19 17.72 -18.56 25.42
C ILE A 19 17.32 -17.42 24.50
N ARG A 20 16.34 -17.64 23.62
CA ARG A 20 15.81 -16.57 22.74
C ARG A 20 15.24 -15.40 23.52
N ARG A 21 14.57 -15.66 24.65
CA ARG A 21 14.07 -14.61 25.56
C ARG A 21 15.22 -13.82 26.18
N ALA A 22 16.26 -14.49 26.63
CA ALA A 22 17.44 -13.85 27.21
C ALA A 22 18.16 -12.97 26.18
N ILE A 23 18.24 -13.41 24.92
CA ILE A 23 18.81 -12.62 23.82
C ILE A 23 17.96 -11.39 23.54
N ALA A 24 16.64 -11.56 23.38
CA ALA A 24 15.72 -10.43 23.14
C ALA A 24 15.81 -9.37 24.26
N SER A 25 15.92 -9.80 25.52
CA SER A 25 16.12 -8.90 26.66
C SER A 25 17.48 -8.17 26.60
N ALA A 26 18.56 -8.86 26.22
CA ALA A 26 19.87 -8.24 26.05
C ALA A 26 19.87 -7.20 24.91
N THR A 27 19.23 -7.52 23.78
CA THR A 27 19.05 -6.59 22.65
C THR A 27 18.26 -5.35 23.07
N GLN A 28 17.16 -5.50 23.81
CA GLN A 28 16.39 -4.36 24.32
C GLN A 28 17.21 -3.48 25.28
N CYS A 29 18.01 -4.09 26.16
CA CYS A 29 18.92 -3.36 27.04
C CYS A 29 19.97 -2.57 26.25
N MET A 30 20.55 -3.17 25.20
CA MET A 30 21.50 -2.52 24.30
C MET A 30 20.87 -1.29 23.64
N THR A 31 19.74 -1.44 22.95
CA THR A 31 19.03 -0.32 22.29
C THR A 31 18.61 0.78 23.27
N ARG A 32 18.26 0.41 24.52
CA ARG A 32 17.92 1.40 25.55
C ARG A 32 19.12 2.27 25.93
N TRP A 33 20.30 1.68 26.09
CA TRP A 33 21.51 2.42 26.50
C TRP A 33 22.14 3.19 25.35
N GLU A 34 22.01 2.70 24.12
CA GLU A 34 22.35 3.44 22.88
C GLU A 34 21.58 4.76 22.81
N ARG A 35 20.24 4.72 22.90
CA ARG A 35 19.41 5.94 22.89
C ARG A 35 19.73 6.90 24.04
N ARG A 36 20.12 6.37 25.20
CA ARG A 36 20.52 7.20 26.35
C ARG A 36 21.87 7.86 26.14
N TYR A 37 22.80 7.18 25.49
CA TYR A 37 24.08 7.74 25.09
C TYR A 37 23.89 8.87 24.08
N GLU A 38 23.08 8.65 23.05
CA GLU A 38 22.75 9.67 22.03
C GLU A 38 22.07 10.91 22.62
N ALA A 39 21.23 10.73 23.63
CA ALA A 39 20.51 11.83 24.27
C ALA A 39 21.31 12.53 25.39
N ALA A 40 22.49 12.04 25.77
CA ALA A 40 23.26 12.59 26.88
C ALA A 40 23.97 13.89 26.48
N THR A 41 23.63 14.98 27.16
CA THR A 41 24.33 16.27 27.03
C THR A 41 25.48 16.43 28.02
N ASP A 42 25.45 15.68 29.13
CA ASP A 42 26.50 15.68 30.15
C ASP A 42 27.51 14.55 29.87
N PRO A 43 28.82 14.84 29.81
CA PRO A 43 29.85 13.83 29.56
C PRO A 43 29.84 12.68 30.57
N GLY A 44 29.53 12.93 31.86
CA GLY A 44 29.47 11.86 32.86
C GLY A 44 28.29 10.90 32.64
N VAL A 45 27.17 11.41 32.15
CA VAL A 45 25.99 10.60 31.78
C VAL A 45 26.28 9.81 30.50
N ALA A 46 26.98 10.43 29.54
CA ALA A 46 27.40 9.76 28.30
C ALA A 46 28.36 8.59 28.61
N ASP A 47 29.39 8.82 29.42
CA ASP A 47 30.34 7.77 29.82
C ASP A 47 29.65 6.61 30.55
N HIS A 48 28.72 6.91 31.45
CA HIS A 48 27.92 5.88 32.11
C HIS A 48 27.05 5.08 31.13
N ALA A 49 26.38 5.76 30.19
CA ALA A 49 25.56 5.11 29.19
C ALA A 49 26.39 4.21 28.26
N LEU A 50 27.57 4.69 27.84
CA LEU A 50 28.52 3.92 27.03
C LEU A 50 29.01 2.67 27.77
N ALA A 51 29.39 2.79 29.03
CA ALA A 51 29.81 1.64 29.84
C ALA A 51 28.70 0.58 29.96
N ARG A 52 27.45 1.01 30.13
CA ARG A 52 26.27 0.11 30.18
C ARG A 52 25.95 -0.52 28.84
N PHE A 53 26.10 0.22 27.75
CA PHE A 53 25.93 -0.28 26.38
C PHE A 53 26.96 -1.37 26.07
N THR A 54 28.24 -1.14 26.35
CA THR A 54 29.31 -2.14 26.17
C THR A 54 29.04 -3.41 26.99
N ALA A 55 28.58 -3.27 28.24
CA ALA A 55 28.19 -4.42 29.06
C ALA A 55 27.00 -5.21 28.46
N ALA A 56 26.04 -4.52 27.84
CA ALA A 56 24.91 -5.14 27.15
C ALA A 56 25.34 -5.90 25.90
N ILE A 57 26.28 -5.35 25.11
CA ILE A 57 26.88 -6.04 23.95
C ILE A 57 27.57 -7.33 24.37
N ASN A 58 28.43 -7.28 25.41
CA ASN A 58 29.11 -8.48 25.91
C ASN A 58 28.12 -9.54 26.40
N THR A 59 27.05 -9.10 27.07
CA THR A 59 25.96 -10.01 27.50
C THR A 59 25.25 -10.64 26.30
N LEU A 60 24.99 -9.87 25.24
CA LEU A 60 24.38 -10.37 24.01
C LEU A 60 25.29 -11.40 23.33
N TYR A 61 26.58 -11.10 23.23
CA TYR A 61 27.59 -11.97 22.63
C TYR A 61 27.74 -13.30 23.37
N GLU A 62 27.84 -13.29 24.70
CA GLU A 62 27.92 -14.53 25.49
C GLU A 62 26.64 -15.36 25.38
N ARG A 63 25.46 -14.71 25.31
CA ARG A 63 24.19 -15.42 25.13
C ARG A 63 24.00 -15.97 23.73
N SER A 64 24.50 -15.30 22.69
CA SER A 64 24.41 -15.81 21.32
C SER A 64 25.24 -17.07 21.10
N LYS A 65 26.35 -17.25 21.85
CA LYS A 65 27.13 -18.51 21.83
C LYS A 65 26.35 -19.72 22.34
N LEU A 66 25.31 -19.49 23.14
CA LEU A 66 24.45 -20.55 23.68
C LEU A 66 23.31 -20.93 22.73
N LEU A 67 23.12 -20.18 21.64
CA LEU A 67 22.20 -20.64 20.60
C LEU A 67 22.76 -21.93 20.02
N PRO A 68 21.92 -22.96 19.80
CA PRO A 68 22.34 -24.08 18.99
C PRO A 68 22.87 -23.51 17.66
N PRO A 69 23.94 -24.11 17.10
CA PRO A 69 24.36 -23.72 15.76
C PRO A 69 23.13 -23.77 14.84
N PRO A 70 23.06 -22.88 13.82
CA PRO A 70 22.02 -23.02 12.81
C PRO A 70 22.04 -24.47 12.33
N PRO A 71 20.87 -25.09 12.08
CA PRO A 71 20.81 -26.44 11.53
C PRO A 71 21.77 -26.49 10.33
N ASP A 72 22.57 -27.54 10.30
CA ASP A 72 23.56 -27.73 9.25
C ASP A 72 22.82 -27.76 7.90
N ASP A 73 23.08 -26.79 7.02
CA ASP A 73 22.49 -26.72 5.67
C ASP A 73 22.88 -27.95 4.82
N SER A 74 23.67 -28.88 5.38
CA SER A 74 23.97 -30.21 4.85
C SER A 74 22.80 -31.20 4.92
N GLU A 75 21.63 -30.83 5.45
CA GLU A 75 20.41 -31.63 5.21
C GLU A 75 20.22 -31.78 3.69
N PRO A 76 20.01 -33.01 3.18
CA PRO A 76 19.94 -33.24 1.75
C PRO A 76 18.85 -32.34 1.17
N ALA A 77 19.23 -31.51 0.19
CA ALA A 77 18.32 -30.60 -0.49
C ALA A 77 17.06 -31.38 -0.86
N VAL A 78 15.95 -31.05 -0.18
CA VAL A 78 14.70 -31.76 -0.37
C VAL A 78 14.30 -31.54 -1.83
N GLU A 79 14.07 -32.62 -2.57
CA GLU A 79 13.78 -32.52 -4.00
C GLU A 79 12.54 -31.64 -4.21
N PRO A 80 12.64 -30.57 -5.03
CA PRO A 80 11.54 -29.64 -5.24
C PRO A 80 10.34 -30.38 -5.86
N LEU A 81 9.16 -30.15 -5.30
CA LEU A 81 7.93 -30.77 -5.78
C LEU A 81 7.54 -30.20 -7.15
N ASP A 82 7.29 -31.09 -8.11
CA ASP A 82 6.76 -30.71 -9.42
C ASP A 82 5.23 -30.51 -9.33
N PRO A 83 4.70 -29.31 -9.65
CA PRO A 83 3.26 -29.06 -9.67
C PRO A 83 2.47 -30.02 -10.57
N TYR A 84 3.07 -30.57 -11.63
CA TYR A 84 2.39 -31.55 -12.49
C TYR A 84 2.20 -32.89 -11.80
N GLN A 85 3.17 -33.34 -11.01
CA GLN A 85 3.05 -34.56 -10.22
C GLN A 85 1.95 -34.42 -9.16
N LEU A 86 1.91 -33.28 -8.46
CA LEU A 86 0.86 -32.98 -7.46
C LEU A 86 -0.55 -33.05 -8.06
N ARG A 87 -0.73 -32.65 -9.33
CA ARG A 87 -2.03 -32.75 -10.02
C ARG A 87 -2.46 -34.18 -10.31
N SER A 88 -1.52 -35.11 -10.47
CA SER A 88 -1.79 -36.53 -10.73
C SER A 88 -1.92 -37.40 -9.49
N MET A 89 -1.44 -36.95 -8.34
CA MET A 89 -1.55 -37.68 -7.07
C MET A 89 -3.00 -37.76 -6.61
N ASP A 90 -3.40 -38.81 -5.90
CA ASP A 90 -4.72 -38.83 -5.27
C ASP A 90 -4.77 -37.95 -4.01
N MET A 91 -5.92 -37.86 -3.35
CA MET A 91 -6.08 -36.98 -2.19
C MET A 91 -5.33 -37.49 -0.96
N ASP A 92 -5.27 -38.82 -0.80
CA ASP A 92 -4.64 -39.47 0.35
C ASP A 92 -3.10 -39.36 0.23
N ASP A 93 -2.57 -39.58 -0.97
CA ASP A 93 -1.16 -39.38 -1.32
C ASP A 93 -0.70 -37.94 -1.08
N LEU A 94 -1.54 -36.94 -1.39
CA LEU A 94 -1.24 -35.53 -1.11
C LEU A 94 -1.20 -35.24 0.40
N GLU A 95 -2.06 -35.87 1.21
CA GLU A 95 -2.06 -35.71 2.66
C GLU A 95 -0.83 -36.34 3.30
N ASP A 96 -0.45 -37.54 2.86
CA ASP A 96 0.76 -38.21 3.31
C ASP A 96 2.00 -37.39 2.91
N LEU A 97 2.07 -36.90 1.67
CA LEU A 97 3.15 -36.03 1.22
C LEU A 97 3.24 -34.72 2.03
N HIS A 98 2.09 -34.12 2.38
CA HIS A 98 2.05 -32.92 3.21
C HIS A 98 2.58 -33.17 4.63
N ARG A 99 2.29 -34.35 5.19
CA ARG A 99 2.78 -34.79 6.51
C ARG A 99 4.29 -35.04 6.51
N ASP A 100 4.80 -35.64 5.43
CA ASP A 100 6.22 -35.94 5.28
C ASP A 100 7.08 -34.69 5.03
N ARG A 101 6.49 -33.64 4.44
CA ARG A 101 7.17 -32.37 4.11
C ARG A 101 7.05 -31.29 5.20
N THR A 102 6.91 -31.67 6.47
CA THR A 102 6.79 -30.68 7.58
C THR A 102 8.01 -29.77 7.78
N ALA A 103 9.18 -30.20 7.29
CA ALA A 103 10.40 -29.38 7.30
C ALA A 103 10.54 -28.47 6.05
N ASP A 104 9.70 -28.63 5.02
CA ASP A 104 9.76 -27.92 3.74
C ASP A 104 8.53 -27.00 3.57
N PRO A 105 8.58 -25.76 4.07
CA PRO A 105 7.42 -24.85 4.05
C PRO A 105 7.00 -24.43 2.64
N ASP A 106 7.92 -24.40 1.68
CA ASP A 106 7.60 -24.07 0.30
C ASP A 106 6.91 -25.25 -0.40
N GLY A 107 7.36 -26.48 -0.13
CA GLY A 107 6.66 -27.70 -0.54
C GLY A 107 5.25 -27.79 0.03
N GLN A 108 5.06 -27.49 1.32
CA GLN A 108 3.72 -27.47 1.95
C GLN A 108 2.77 -26.49 1.25
N ARG A 109 3.23 -25.28 0.91
CA ARG A 109 2.41 -24.30 0.19
C ARG A 109 1.96 -24.78 -1.18
N LEU A 110 2.81 -25.51 -1.89
CA LEU A 110 2.44 -26.08 -3.20
C LEU A 110 1.34 -27.14 -3.05
N ILE A 111 1.40 -27.97 -2.00
CA ILE A 111 0.38 -28.99 -1.71
C ILE A 111 -0.94 -28.33 -1.30
N GLU A 112 -0.91 -27.34 -0.39
CA GLU A 112 -2.10 -26.59 0.04
C GLU A 112 -2.80 -25.88 -1.13
N ARG A 113 -2.01 -25.34 -2.09
CA ARG A 113 -2.54 -24.73 -3.31
C ARG A 113 -3.28 -25.74 -4.18
N GLU A 114 -2.77 -26.96 -4.29
CA GLU A 114 -3.42 -28.02 -5.05
C GLU A 114 -4.70 -28.53 -4.36
N TRP A 115 -4.71 -28.63 -3.03
CA TRP A 115 -5.94 -28.89 -2.27
C TRP A 115 -7.02 -27.83 -2.53
N SER A 116 -6.64 -26.56 -2.43
CA SER A 116 -7.56 -25.44 -2.71
C SER A 116 -8.14 -25.52 -4.13
N ARG A 117 -7.31 -25.90 -5.12
CA ARG A 117 -7.76 -26.13 -6.50
C ARG A 117 -8.80 -27.24 -6.59
N ARG A 118 -8.58 -28.38 -5.92
CA ARG A 118 -9.50 -29.52 -5.94
C ARG A 118 -10.79 -29.22 -5.21
N GLU A 119 -10.72 -28.53 -4.08
CA GLU A 119 -11.90 -28.08 -3.32
C GLU A 119 -12.76 -27.12 -4.17
N MET A 120 -12.13 -26.17 -4.88
CA MET A 120 -12.84 -25.29 -5.81
C MET A 120 -13.53 -26.07 -6.93
N LEU A 121 -12.90 -27.10 -7.48
CA LEU A 121 -13.48 -27.95 -8.54
C LEU A 121 -14.58 -28.89 -8.03
N ALA A 122 -14.51 -29.32 -6.76
CA ALA A 122 -15.51 -30.18 -6.13
C ALA A 122 -16.76 -29.40 -5.69
N SER A 123 -16.68 -28.07 -5.59
CA SER A 123 -17.80 -27.24 -5.20
C SER A 123 -18.93 -27.30 -6.25
N PRO A 124 -20.18 -27.64 -5.86
CA PRO A 124 -21.31 -27.71 -6.80
C PRO A 124 -21.69 -26.35 -7.41
N ASP A 125 -21.24 -25.25 -6.80
CA ASP A 125 -21.40 -23.88 -7.33
C ASP A 125 -20.37 -23.53 -8.42
N HIS A 126 -19.44 -24.45 -8.75
CA HIS A 126 -18.47 -24.23 -9.82
C HIS A 126 -19.17 -23.96 -11.17
N ASP A 127 -20.32 -24.59 -11.45
CA ASP A 127 -21.10 -24.31 -12.67
C ASP A 127 -21.71 -22.89 -12.67
N SER A 128 -22.01 -22.32 -11.50
CA SER A 128 -22.47 -20.92 -11.39
C SER A 128 -21.34 -19.92 -11.61
N LEU A 129 -20.09 -20.29 -11.32
CA LEU A 129 -18.89 -19.52 -11.64
C LEU A 129 -18.47 -19.68 -13.11
N LEU A 130 -18.86 -20.76 -13.77
CA LEU A 130 -18.66 -20.98 -15.20
C LEU A 130 -19.63 -20.18 -16.09
N VAL A 131 -20.73 -19.62 -15.58
CA VAL A 131 -21.57 -18.67 -16.37
C VAL A 131 -20.74 -17.45 -16.84
N THR A 132 -19.67 -17.12 -16.12
CA THR A 132 -18.66 -16.12 -16.53
C THR A 132 -17.79 -16.58 -17.70
N THR A 133 -17.58 -17.89 -17.90
CA THR A 133 -16.73 -18.42 -18.98
C THR A 133 -17.35 -18.33 -20.38
N GLY A 134 -18.68 -18.28 -20.51
CA GLY A 134 -19.32 -18.02 -21.81
C GLY A 134 -19.03 -16.61 -22.33
N ARG A 135 -18.97 -15.63 -21.42
CA ARG A 135 -18.56 -14.25 -21.70
C ARG A 135 -17.06 -14.15 -21.97
N PHE A 136 -16.26 -14.88 -21.19
CA PHE A 136 -14.81 -14.99 -21.38
C PHE A 136 -14.44 -15.56 -22.75
N ARG A 137 -15.11 -16.64 -23.21
CA ARG A 137 -14.87 -17.25 -24.51
C ARG A 137 -15.21 -16.30 -25.66
N SER A 138 -16.31 -15.55 -25.55
CA SER A 138 -16.64 -14.48 -26.49
C SER A 138 -15.59 -13.36 -26.51
N VAL A 139 -15.03 -12.97 -25.36
CA VAL A 139 -13.99 -11.93 -25.29
C VAL A 139 -12.66 -12.43 -25.85
N VAL A 140 -12.27 -13.67 -25.59
CA VAL A 140 -11.06 -14.32 -26.15
C VAL A 140 -11.18 -14.48 -27.67
N ASP A 141 -12.32 -14.96 -28.16
CA ASP A 141 -12.57 -15.13 -29.59
C ASP A 141 -12.58 -13.76 -30.32
N ASN A 142 -13.09 -12.71 -29.67
CA ASN A 142 -13.08 -11.34 -30.21
C ASN A 142 -11.71 -10.65 -30.09
N LEU A 143 -10.83 -11.04 -29.16
CA LEU A 143 -9.46 -10.53 -29.06
C LEU A 143 -8.56 -10.98 -30.22
N HIS A 144 -8.94 -12.01 -30.98
CA HIS A 144 -8.29 -12.35 -32.25
C HIS A 144 -8.73 -11.45 -33.42
N ILE A 145 -9.77 -10.62 -33.22
CA ILE A 145 -10.24 -9.57 -34.14
C ILE A 145 -10.18 -8.23 -33.37
N ALA A 146 -9.00 -7.92 -32.82
CA ALA A 146 -8.80 -6.85 -31.85
C ALA A 146 -9.21 -5.44 -32.33
N GLU A 147 -9.31 -5.23 -33.65
CA GLU A 147 -9.76 -3.97 -34.26
C GLU A 147 -11.23 -3.64 -33.98
N GLU A 148 -12.06 -4.63 -33.66
CA GLU A 148 -13.52 -4.45 -33.47
C GLU A 148 -13.92 -4.21 -32.01
N LEU A 149 -13.00 -4.37 -31.06
CA LEU A 149 -13.29 -4.13 -29.64
C LEU A 149 -13.33 -2.62 -29.37
N SER A 150 -14.38 -2.15 -28.71
CA SER A 150 -14.39 -0.79 -28.15
C SER A 150 -13.43 -0.68 -26.96
N ASP A 151 -12.96 0.53 -26.65
CA ASP A 151 -12.08 0.77 -25.50
C ASP A 151 -12.70 0.34 -24.17
N ARG A 152 -14.04 0.43 -24.06
CA ARG A 152 -14.78 -0.11 -22.91
C ARG A 152 -14.65 -1.63 -22.81
N GLN A 153 -14.73 -2.35 -23.92
CA GLN A 153 -14.60 -3.81 -23.96
C GLN A 153 -13.16 -4.28 -23.72
N LEU A 154 -12.16 -3.54 -24.20
CA LEU A 154 -10.74 -3.77 -23.89
C LEU A 154 -10.45 -3.59 -22.40
N LYS A 155 -11.02 -2.55 -21.79
CA LYS A 155 -10.90 -2.31 -20.35
C LYS A 155 -11.62 -3.38 -19.51
N GLU A 156 -12.81 -3.80 -19.93
CA GLU A 156 -13.54 -4.90 -19.29
C GLU A 156 -12.75 -6.22 -19.39
N ALA A 157 -12.16 -6.52 -20.57
CA ALA A 157 -11.28 -7.67 -20.77
C ALA A 157 -10.04 -7.62 -19.85
N TRP A 158 -9.42 -6.45 -19.70
CA TRP A 158 -8.28 -6.25 -18.81
C TRP A 158 -8.63 -6.49 -17.32
N LEU A 159 -9.79 -5.99 -16.88
CA LEU A 159 -10.27 -6.16 -15.50
C LEU A 159 -10.66 -7.62 -15.20
N ASP A 160 -11.32 -8.28 -16.15
CA ASP A 160 -11.72 -9.69 -16.04
C ASP A 160 -10.51 -10.65 -16.21
N GLY A 161 -9.41 -10.17 -16.79
CA GLY A 161 -8.16 -10.91 -16.99
C GLY A 161 -7.31 -11.12 -15.72
N HIS A 162 -7.77 -10.73 -14.54
CA HIS A 162 -7.03 -10.92 -13.28
C HIS A 162 -6.69 -12.40 -13.03
N ASP A 163 -7.57 -13.32 -13.44
CA ASP A 163 -7.38 -14.76 -13.27
C ASP A 163 -6.74 -15.44 -14.51
N HIS A 164 -6.50 -14.68 -15.58
CA HIS A 164 -5.98 -15.18 -16.86
C HIS A 164 -4.88 -14.26 -17.44
N PRO A 165 -3.60 -14.48 -17.06
CA PRO A 165 -2.48 -13.59 -17.38
C PRO A 165 -2.31 -13.29 -18.89
N HIS A 166 -2.53 -14.30 -19.74
CA HIS A 166 -2.40 -14.17 -21.20
C HIS A 166 -3.49 -13.26 -21.82
N LEU A 167 -4.70 -13.24 -21.26
CA LEU A 167 -5.78 -12.37 -21.74
C LEU A 167 -5.48 -10.91 -21.40
N ARG A 168 -4.94 -10.69 -20.20
CA ARG A 168 -4.48 -9.39 -19.75
C ARG A 168 -3.35 -8.85 -20.63
N GLU A 169 -2.36 -9.66 -20.96
CA GLU A 169 -1.25 -9.29 -21.84
C GLU A 169 -1.73 -8.89 -23.25
N LEU A 170 -2.69 -9.63 -23.81
CA LEU A 170 -3.29 -9.28 -25.11
C LEU A 170 -4.08 -7.96 -25.06
N ALA A 171 -4.84 -7.72 -24.00
CA ALA A 171 -5.58 -6.47 -23.82
C ALA A 171 -4.64 -5.28 -23.63
N GLU A 172 -3.55 -5.44 -22.87
CA GLU A 172 -2.49 -4.44 -22.68
C GLU A 172 -1.80 -4.11 -24.01
N ALA A 173 -1.39 -5.13 -24.77
CA ALA A 173 -0.71 -4.94 -26.06
C ALA A 173 -1.57 -4.19 -27.08
N GLU A 174 -2.89 -4.45 -27.14
CA GLU A 174 -3.79 -3.74 -28.05
C GLU A 174 -4.07 -2.30 -27.57
N MET A 175 -4.23 -2.08 -26.26
CA MET A 175 -4.35 -0.72 -25.70
C MET A 175 -3.09 0.11 -25.98
N ASP A 176 -1.90 -0.48 -25.85
CA ASP A 176 -0.63 0.19 -26.18
C ASP A 176 -0.50 0.46 -27.67
N ARG A 177 -0.88 -0.49 -28.54
CA ARG A 177 -0.93 -0.27 -30.00
C ARG A 177 -1.83 0.91 -30.34
N ARG A 178 -3.03 0.98 -29.75
CA ARG A 178 -3.99 2.09 -29.96
C ARG A 178 -3.49 3.41 -29.41
N MET A 179 -2.84 3.42 -28.25
CA MET A 179 -2.18 4.61 -27.71
C MET A 179 -1.07 5.12 -28.62
N LEU A 180 -0.37 4.22 -29.30
CA LEU A 180 0.68 4.56 -30.27
C LEU A 180 0.12 4.98 -31.64
N THR A 181 -1.06 4.49 -32.05
CA THR A 181 -1.68 4.83 -33.35
C THR A 181 -2.70 5.97 -33.28
N HIS A 182 -3.36 6.22 -32.14
CA HIS A 182 -4.17 7.41 -31.88
C HIS A 182 -3.35 8.62 -31.39
N ALA A 183 -2.03 8.51 -31.38
CA ALA A 183 -1.16 9.67 -31.44
C ALA A 183 -1.20 10.26 -32.87
N GLU A 184 -2.34 10.80 -33.28
CA GLU A 184 -2.32 11.89 -34.26
C GLU A 184 -1.52 13.01 -33.59
N HIS A 185 -0.28 13.18 -34.04
CA HIS A 185 0.56 14.27 -33.59
C HIS A 185 -0.18 15.56 -34.01
N PRO A 186 -0.39 16.54 -33.11
CA PRO A 186 -1.12 17.78 -33.45
C PRO A 186 -0.45 18.63 -34.57
N ALA A 187 0.65 18.14 -35.16
CA ALA A 187 1.37 18.74 -36.26
C ALA A 187 0.87 18.26 -37.63
N ASP A 188 0.03 17.22 -37.71
CA ASP A 188 -0.48 16.69 -38.97
C ASP A 188 -1.89 17.24 -39.34
N ASP A 189 -2.37 18.26 -38.63
CA ASP A 189 -3.60 18.99 -38.96
C ASP A 189 -3.25 20.22 -39.84
N PRO A 190 -3.55 20.18 -41.16
CA PRO A 190 -3.13 21.21 -42.10
C PRO A 190 -3.77 22.59 -41.83
N ASP A 191 -4.90 22.63 -41.13
CA ASP A 191 -5.56 23.90 -40.77
C ASP A 191 -4.85 24.58 -39.58
N LEU A 192 -4.20 23.80 -38.71
CA LEU A 192 -3.36 24.30 -37.61
C LEU A 192 -2.01 24.82 -38.12
N GLU A 193 -1.45 24.18 -39.14
CA GLU A 193 -0.18 24.59 -39.75
C GLU A 193 -0.29 25.97 -40.41
N SER A 194 -1.33 26.19 -41.23
CA SER A 194 -1.57 27.49 -41.88
C SER A 194 -1.80 28.63 -40.87
N ALA A 195 -2.47 28.35 -39.75
CA ALA A 195 -2.73 29.35 -38.71
C ALA A 195 -1.48 29.69 -37.87
N VAL A 196 -0.54 28.75 -37.75
CA VAL A 196 0.75 28.99 -37.08
C VAL A 196 1.66 29.82 -37.99
N ASP A 197 1.68 29.52 -39.29
CA ASP A 197 2.47 30.26 -40.27
C ASP A 197 2.04 31.73 -40.39
N GLU A 198 0.73 32.01 -40.50
CA GLU A 198 0.22 33.39 -40.54
C GLU A 198 0.59 34.19 -39.27
N ARG A 199 0.61 33.52 -38.11
CA ARG A 199 0.99 34.14 -36.82
C ARG A 199 2.49 34.42 -36.72
N LEU A 200 3.34 33.57 -37.27
CA LEU A 200 4.78 33.78 -37.31
C LEU A 200 5.12 34.90 -38.29
N GLU A 201 4.47 34.96 -39.45
CA GLU A 201 4.70 36.02 -40.44
C GLU A 201 4.31 37.40 -39.88
N TYR A 202 3.18 37.51 -39.18
CA TYR A 202 2.80 38.73 -38.47
C TYR A 202 3.78 39.11 -37.35
N ALA A 203 4.26 38.13 -36.57
CA ALA A 203 5.23 38.40 -35.51
C ALA A 203 6.59 38.87 -36.08
N TRP A 204 7.00 38.35 -37.24
CA TRP A 204 8.23 38.78 -37.92
C TRP A 204 8.14 40.23 -38.41
N SER A 205 6.97 40.67 -38.89
CA SER A 205 6.80 42.04 -39.38
C SER A 205 6.74 43.08 -38.26
N GLU A 206 6.17 42.73 -37.11
CA GLU A 206 5.87 43.69 -36.04
C GLU A 206 6.84 43.64 -34.86
N MET A 207 7.52 42.51 -34.61
CA MET A 207 8.41 42.34 -33.46
C MET A 207 9.88 42.54 -33.84
N ASN A 208 10.70 42.93 -32.85
CA ASN A 208 12.16 42.95 -33.05
C ASN A 208 12.72 41.51 -33.10
N ALA A 209 13.90 41.36 -33.71
CA ALA A 209 14.49 40.04 -33.98
C ALA A 209 14.85 39.18 -32.74
N ALA A 210 14.91 39.76 -31.55
CA ALA A 210 15.13 39.00 -30.31
C ALA A 210 13.82 38.45 -29.75
N ASP A 211 12.75 39.25 -29.80
CA ASP A 211 11.43 38.85 -29.33
C ASP A 211 10.76 37.87 -30.31
N TYR A 212 10.97 38.05 -31.63
CA TYR A 212 10.56 37.07 -32.63
C TYR A 212 11.17 35.69 -32.36
N ARG A 213 12.49 35.61 -32.10
CA ARG A 213 13.16 34.32 -31.85
C ARG A 213 12.64 33.61 -30.60
N ARG A 214 12.18 34.36 -29.60
CA ARG A 214 11.52 33.78 -28.41
C ARG A 214 10.11 33.31 -28.73
N TYR A 215 9.37 34.07 -29.53
CA TYR A 215 8.01 33.74 -29.95
C TYR A 215 7.98 32.51 -30.87
N GLU A 216 8.88 32.45 -31.85
CA GLU A 216 9.11 31.30 -32.73
C GLU A 216 9.47 30.03 -31.93
N ALA A 217 10.38 30.14 -30.95
CA ALA A 217 10.72 29.03 -30.07
C ALA A 217 9.51 28.50 -29.28
N SER A 218 8.60 29.39 -28.87
CA SER A 218 7.39 29.01 -28.13
C SER A 218 6.32 28.34 -28.99
N LEU A 219 6.27 28.66 -30.29
CA LEU A 219 5.33 28.07 -31.23
C LEU A 219 5.84 26.76 -31.84
N ILE A 220 7.12 26.70 -32.24
CA ILE A 220 7.67 25.58 -33.03
C ILE A 220 8.37 24.53 -32.16
N THR A 221 9.22 24.93 -31.20
CA THR A 221 10.25 24.04 -30.66
C THR A 221 10.03 23.55 -29.22
N ASP A 222 9.26 24.25 -28.39
CA ASP A 222 9.02 23.84 -26.99
C ASP A 222 7.53 23.62 -26.67
N PRO A 223 7.07 22.36 -26.56
CA PRO A 223 5.68 22.03 -26.22
C PRO A 223 5.21 22.63 -24.89
N ALA A 224 6.12 22.92 -23.95
CA ALA A 224 5.79 23.48 -22.64
C ALA A 224 5.35 24.95 -22.71
N ALA A 225 5.69 25.66 -23.79
CA ALA A 225 5.35 27.07 -23.95
C ALA A 225 3.94 27.30 -24.54
N ARG A 226 3.31 26.27 -25.12
CA ARG A 226 2.00 26.32 -25.81
C ARG A 226 0.77 26.32 -24.88
N LEU A 227 0.96 26.14 -23.57
CA LEU A 227 -0.15 26.13 -22.63
C LEU A 227 -0.62 27.56 -22.29
N PRO A 228 -1.95 27.81 -22.21
CA PRO A 228 -2.51 29.13 -21.91
C PRO A 228 -1.91 29.74 -20.64
N GLU A 229 -1.80 31.06 -20.58
CA GLU A 229 -1.21 31.77 -19.42
C GLU A 229 -1.94 31.48 -18.10
N GLU A 230 -3.23 31.13 -18.18
CA GLU A 230 -4.06 30.71 -17.05
C GLU A 230 -3.54 29.42 -16.38
N THR A 231 -2.86 28.55 -17.13
CA THR A 231 -2.16 27.37 -16.59
C THR A 231 -0.83 27.70 -15.90
N LYS A 232 -0.26 28.89 -16.11
CA LYS A 232 1.02 29.32 -15.50
C LYS A 232 0.87 29.86 -14.08
N LEU A 233 -0.33 30.35 -13.71
CA LEU A 233 -0.64 30.79 -12.34
C LEU A 233 -1.01 29.63 -11.40
N GLY A 234 -1.24 28.43 -11.95
CA GLY A 234 -1.31 27.19 -11.20
C GLY A 234 0.09 26.70 -10.84
N ARG A 235 0.64 27.24 -9.74
CA ARG A 235 1.82 26.75 -9.03
C ARG A 235 1.84 25.21 -9.02
N ARG A 236 2.54 24.56 -9.95
CA ARG A 236 2.94 23.16 -9.77
C ARG A 236 4.06 23.19 -8.74
N PRO A 237 3.87 22.70 -7.49
CA PRO A 237 5.02 22.39 -6.66
C PRO A 237 5.75 21.26 -7.38
N SER A 238 6.92 21.54 -7.94
CA SER A 238 7.77 20.54 -8.59
C SER A 238 8.44 19.59 -7.59
N SER A 239 7.96 19.51 -6.35
CA SER A 239 8.31 18.46 -5.41
C SER A 239 7.05 17.85 -4.81
N THR A 240 6.90 16.54 -4.98
CA THR A 240 6.04 15.74 -4.11
C THR A 240 6.37 16.11 -2.66
N PRO A 241 5.38 16.49 -1.83
CA PRO A 241 5.64 16.92 -0.48
C PRO A 241 6.40 15.84 0.29
N THR A 242 7.44 16.25 1.00
CA THR A 242 8.24 15.32 1.80
C THR A 242 7.38 14.67 2.88
N VAL A 243 7.74 13.47 3.32
CA VAL A 243 7.01 12.77 4.41
C VAL A 243 6.93 13.63 5.69
N ARG A 244 7.93 14.48 5.94
CA ARG A 244 7.94 15.41 7.06
C ARG A 244 6.89 16.51 6.90
N GLN A 245 6.76 17.10 5.71
CA GLN A 245 5.73 18.09 5.42
C GLN A 245 4.34 17.47 5.55
N LEU A 246 4.12 16.30 4.94
CA LEU A 246 2.85 15.59 5.06
C LEU A 246 2.44 15.28 6.50
N ARG A 247 3.40 15.01 7.39
CA ARG A 247 3.12 14.81 8.81
C ARG A 247 2.70 16.12 9.49
N ALA A 248 3.38 17.22 9.21
CA ALA A 248 3.00 18.53 9.74
C ALA A 248 1.59 18.92 9.28
N ASP A 249 1.30 18.74 7.99
CA ASP A 249 -0.02 19.02 7.42
C ASP A 249 -1.09 18.10 8.02
N TYR A 250 -0.78 16.83 8.28
CA TYR A 250 -1.69 15.89 8.93
C TYR A 250 -1.96 16.25 10.40
N ASP A 251 -0.95 16.74 11.13
CA ASP A 251 -1.11 17.18 12.50
C ASP A 251 -2.03 18.41 12.57
N GLU A 252 -1.89 19.35 11.62
CA GLU A 252 -2.79 20.51 11.47
C GLU A 252 -4.22 20.07 11.13
N TYR A 253 -4.38 19.16 10.16
CA TYR A 253 -5.67 18.54 9.84
C TYR A 253 -6.33 17.88 11.06
N CYS A 254 -5.56 17.14 11.87
CA CYS A 254 -6.07 16.52 13.10
C CYS A 254 -6.53 17.56 14.13
N TYR A 255 -5.84 18.68 14.21
CA TYR A 255 -6.18 19.80 15.10
C TYR A 255 -7.46 20.51 14.67
N GLU A 256 -7.62 20.83 13.39
CA GLU A 256 -8.86 21.40 12.87
C GLU A 256 -10.04 20.43 13.09
N ARG A 257 -9.84 19.14 12.84
CA ARG A 257 -10.86 18.11 13.09
C ARG A 257 -11.19 17.97 14.57
N TYR A 258 -10.22 18.14 15.45
CA TYR A 258 -10.45 18.15 16.89
C TYR A 258 -11.34 19.32 17.32
N LEU A 259 -11.04 20.54 16.86
CA LEU A 259 -11.85 21.72 17.18
C LEU A 259 -13.30 21.57 16.66
N ALA A 260 -13.46 21.10 15.42
CA ALA A 260 -14.78 20.83 14.85
C ALA A 260 -15.54 19.75 15.62
N ALA A 261 -14.86 18.69 16.07
CA ALA A 261 -15.47 17.65 16.89
C ALA A 261 -15.86 18.17 18.29
N GLU A 262 -15.03 19.00 18.90
CA GLU A 262 -15.29 19.60 20.21
C GLU A 262 -16.54 20.50 20.16
N GLU A 263 -16.65 21.31 19.11
CA GLU A 263 -17.83 22.15 18.87
C GLU A 263 -19.10 21.31 18.64
N ALA A 264 -19.02 20.29 17.77
CA ALA A 264 -20.17 19.44 17.43
C ALA A 264 -20.66 18.58 18.62
N THR A 265 -19.74 18.10 19.46
CA THR A 265 -20.04 17.23 20.62
C THR A 265 -20.16 17.99 21.93
N ARG A 266 -20.08 19.33 21.91
CA ARG A 266 -20.08 20.19 23.12
C ARG A 266 -19.06 19.72 24.17
N GLY A 267 -17.89 19.26 23.71
CA GLY A 267 -16.81 18.72 24.54
C GLY A 267 -16.97 17.26 24.99
N HIS A 268 -18.04 16.55 24.61
CA HIS A 268 -18.25 15.14 24.95
C HIS A 268 -17.56 14.19 23.95
N LEU A 269 -16.24 14.21 23.87
CA LEU A 269 -15.46 13.40 22.92
C LEU A 269 -15.22 11.95 23.37
N LEU A 270 -15.22 11.69 24.68
CA LEU A 270 -14.85 10.41 25.27
C LEU A 270 -16.03 9.70 25.92
N ASN A 271 -16.09 8.38 25.74
CA ASN A 271 -16.99 7.53 26.52
C ASN A 271 -16.49 7.32 27.97
N LYS A 272 -17.32 6.68 28.80
CA LYS A 272 -17.00 6.43 30.22
C LYS A 272 -15.67 5.66 30.39
N ARG A 273 -15.37 4.71 29.49
CA ARG A 273 -14.15 3.91 29.50
C ARG A 273 -12.91 4.73 29.13
N GLY A 274 -13.02 5.62 28.14
CA GLY A 274 -11.95 6.54 27.72
C GLY A 274 -11.60 7.53 28.82
N ARG A 275 -12.61 8.13 29.46
CA ARG A 275 -12.43 9.04 30.61
C ARG A 275 -11.75 8.36 31.79
N LEU A 276 -12.19 7.15 32.15
CA LEU A 276 -11.59 6.39 33.26
C LEU A 276 -10.12 6.02 33.01
N ARG A 277 -9.72 5.85 31.74
CA ARG A 277 -8.35 5.57 31.35
C ARG A 277 -7.48 6.82 31.12
N GLY A 278 -8.04 8.02 31.25
CA GLY A 278 -7.31 9.27 31.00
C GLY A 278 -6.79 9.37 29.56
N VAL A 279 -7.54 8.83 28.59
CA VAL A 279 -7.17 8.94 27.18
C VAL A 279 -7.30 10.40 26.75
N ASP A 280 -6.25 10.97 26.18
CA ASP A 280 -6.32 12.31 25.57
C ASP A 280 -7.22 12.27 24.33
N PRO A 281 -8.31 13.06 24.27
CA PRO A 281 -9.22 13.07 23.12
C PRO A 281 -8.51 13.44 21.81
N PHE A 282 -7.50 14.32 21.83
CA PHE A 282 -6.76 14.70 20.62
C PHE A 282 -6.09 13.49 19.98
N THR A 283 -5.48 12.62 20.79
CA THR A 283 -4.82 11.39 20.31
C THR A 283 -5.76 10.32 19.76
N LEU A 284 -7.08 10.49 19.88
CA LEU A 284 -8.04 9.62 19.21
C LEU A 284 -8.11 9.93 17.71
N LEU A 285 -8.08 11.21 17.33
CA LEU A 285 -8.27 11.64 15.94
C LEU A 285 -7.04 11.42 15.06
N SER A 286 -5.84 11.45 15.64
CA SER A 286 -4.60 11.12 14.92
C SER A 286 -4.27 9.62 14.90
N GLY A 287 -5.02 8.81 15.65
CA GLY A 287 -4.70 7.42 15.98
C GLY A 287 -5.29 6.36 15.04
N ASN A 288 -5.43 5.15 15.57
CA ASN A 288 -6.11 4.06 14.87
C ASN A 288 -7.63 4.18 15.09
N ALA A 289 -8.41 3.99 14.02
CA ALA A 289 -9.86 3.94 14.02
C ALA A 289 -10.46 2.98 15.08
N GLN A 290 -9.84 1.82 15.33
CA GLN A 290 -10.26 0.93 16.42
C GLN A 290 -10.18 1.58 17.81
N ARG A 291 -9.21 2.47 18.02
CA ARG A 291 -9.05 3.21 19.29
C ARG A 291 -10.20 4.21 19.48
N VAL A 292 -10.62 4.85 18.39
CA VAL A 292 -11.78 5.74 18.36
C VAL A 292 -13.06 4.96 18.65
N LYS A 293 -13.27 3.79 18.02
CA LYS A 293 -14.41 2.92 18.34
C LYS A 293 -14.45 2.49 19.81
N ALA A 294 -13.28 2.19 20.40
CA ALA A 294 -13.19 1.72 21.79
C ALA A 294 -13.41 2.81 22.85
N TYR A 295 -12.96 4.05 22.61
CA TYR A 295 -12.91 5.11 23.63
C TYR A 295 -13.67 6.38 23.28
N GLY A 296 -14.04 6.57 22.02
CA GLY A 296 -14.85 7.69 21.56
C GLY A 296 -16.27 7.60 22.12
N SER A 297 -16.87 8.76 22.37
CA SER A 297 -18.30 8.88 22.65
C SER A 297 -19.12 8.52 21.40
N GLN A 298 -20.42 8.21 21.59
CA GLN A 298 -21.32 8.03 20.45
C GLN A 298 -21.45 9.30 19.62
N GLU A 299 -21.43 10.49 20.25
CA GLU A 299 -21.48 11.78 19.55
C GLU A 299 -20.25 11.97 18.66
N LEU A 300 -19.05 11.61 19.13
CA LEU A 300 -17.83 11.68 18.32
C LEU A 300 -17.90 10.70 17.13
N LEU A 301 -18.40 9.49 17.35
CA LEU A 301 -18.55 8.50 16.28
C LEU A 301 -19.58 8.97 15.24
N GLY A 302 -20.69 9.57 15.66
CA GLY A 302 -21.69 10.15 14.77
C GLY A 302 -21.15 11.34 13.98
N PHE A 303 -20.40 12.25 14.62
CA PHE A 303 -19.69 13.34 13.95
C PHE A 303 -18.74 12.82 12.88
N LEU A 304 -17.90 11.84 13.22
CA LEU A 304 -16.98 11.24 12.26
C LEU A 304 -17.72 10.57 11.10
N GLY A 305 -18.78 9.82 11.37
CA GLY A 305 -19.64 9.21 10.34
C GLY A 305 -20.20 10.25 9.37
N SER A 306 -20.71 11.37 9.87
CA SER A 306 -21.28 12.46 9.05
C SER A 306 -20.25 13.22 8.21
N SER A 307 -19.00 13.31 8.67
CA SER A 307 -17.93 14.09 8.03
C SER A 307 -16.99 13.27 7.14
N GLY A 308 -17.39 12.07 6.69
CA GLY A 308 -16.58 11.23 5.79
C GLY A 308 -15.63 10.24 6.47
N GLY A 309 -15.85 9.96 7.75
CA GLY A 309 -15.17 8.93 8.53
C GLY A 309 -13.88 9.39 9.22
N HIS A 310 -13.20 8.42 9.82
CA HIS A 310 -11.87 8.62 10.38
C HIS A 310 -10.81 8.64 9.27
N MET A 311 -9.86 9.57 9.36
CA MET A 311 -8.76 9.71 8.41
C MET A 311 -7.47 9.25 9.09
N SER A 312 -6.86 8.16 8.61
CA SER A 312 -5.53 7.76 9.08
C SER A 312 -4.44 8.52 8.31
N PHE A 313 -3.24 8.64 8.88
CA PHE A 313 -2.10 9.25 8.18
C PHE A 313 -1.78 8.56 6.85
N ALA A 314 -1.93 7.22 6.78
CA ALA A 314 -1.70 6.47 5.55
C ALA A 314 -2.69 6.88 4.44
N ARG A 315 -3.97 7.05 4.80
CA ARG A 315 -5.01 7.53 3.88
C ARG A 315 -4.78 8.98 3.48
N TYR A 316 -4.46 9.85 4.46
CA TYR A 316 -4.13 11.25 4.23
C TYR A 316 -2.96 11.40 3.25
N ARG A 317 -1.87 10.65 3.48
CA ARG A 317 -0.70 10.63 2.61
C ARG A 317 -1.07 10.23 1.19
N ALA A 318 -1.81 9.13 1.03
CA ALA A 318 -2.15 8.64 -0.31
C ALA A 318 -3.01 9.63 -1.11
N LEU A 319 -3.96 10.30 -0.44
CA LEU A 319 -4.77 11.38 -1.04
C LEU A 319 -3.89 12.52 -1.58
N HIS A 320 -2.85 12.90 -0.84
CA HIS A 320 -1.99 14.05 -1.18
C HIS A 320 -0.82 13.70 -2.11
N THR A 321 -0.43 12.42 -2.20
CA THR A 321 0.64 11.98 -3.11
C THR A 321 0.13 11.33 -4.39
N GLY A 322 -1.20 11.24 -4.58
CA GLY A 322 -1.81 10.53 -5.72
C GLY A 322 -1.52 9.03 -5.72
N GLY A 323 -1.19 8.46 -4.56
CA GLY A 323 -0.92 7.04 -4.43
C GLY A 323 -2.22 6.25 -4.34
N ASP A 324 -2.24 5.06 -4.92
CA ASP A 324 -3.42 4.20 -4.87
C ASP A 324 -3.60 3.65 -3.45
N TYR A 325 -4.53 4.24 -2.69
CA TYR A 325 -4.98 3.68 -1.42
C TYR A 325 -6.22 2.87 -1.70
N ASP A 326 -6.09 1.56 -1.55
CA ASP A 326 -7.21 0.64 -1.66
C ASP A 326 -8.36 1.12 -0.76
N ARG A 327 -9.46 1.54 -1.40
CA ARG A 327 -10.66 2.03 -0.74
C ARG A 327 -11.27 0.97 0.18
N SER A 328 -11.01 -0.32 -0.04
CA SER A 328 -11.45 -1.42 0.83
C SER A 328 -10.89 -1.33 2.26
N ARG A 329 -9.79 -0.59 2.47
CA ARG A 329 -9.17 -0.34 3.78
C ARG A 329 -9.71 0.89 4.50
N ILE A 330 -10.67 1.60 3.91
CA ILE A 330 -11.36 2.69 4.58
C ILE A 330 -12.27 2.07 5.65
N GLU A 331 -11.89 2.20 6.92
CA GLU A 331 -12.78 1.87 8.02
C GLU A 331 -13.93 2.88 8.03
N GLU A 332 -15.05 2.53 7.39
CA GLU A 332 -16.28 3.31 7.45
C GLU A 332 -16.89 3.21 8.87
N PHE A 333 -17.40 4.35 9.33
CA PHE A 333 -18.10 4.50 10.62
C PHE A 333 -19.60 4.71 10.41
N THR A 334 -20.14 4.07 9.37
CA THR A 334 -21.54 4.19 8.95
C THR A 334 -22.53 3.69 10.00
N ASP A 335 -22.13 2.77 10.87
CA ASP A 335 -23.02 2.16 11.88
C ASP A 335 -23.27 3.02 13.14
N ALA A 336 -22.59 4.15 13.32
CA ALA A 336 -22.70 4.93 14.56
C ALA A 336 -23.90 5.88 14.63
N VAL A 337 -24.58 6.14 13.51
CA VAL A 337 -25.68 7.12 13.42
C VAL A 337 -27.07 6.45 13.53
N SER A 338 -27.15 5.13 13.48
CA SER A 338 -28.42 4.39 13.32
C SER A 338 -28.91 3.66 14.59
N ALA A 339 -28.40 4.00 15.78
CA ALA A 339 -28.75 3.34 17.04
C ALA A 339 -29.41 4.27 18.06
#